data_AF-A0A945R0D2-F1
#
_entry.id   AF-A0A945R0D2-F1
#
_cell.length_a   1.000
_cell.length_b   1.000
_cell.length_c   1.000
_cell.angle_alpha   90.00
_cell.angle_beta   90.00
_cell.angle_gamma   90.00
#
_symmetry.space_group_name_H-M   'P 1'
#
loop_
_entity.id
_entity.type
_entity.pdbx_description
1 polymer ?
#
loop_
_entity_poly.entity_id
_entity_poly.type
_entity_poly.pdbx_seq_one_letter_code
_entity_poly.pdbx_strand_id
1 'polypeptide(L)'
;MINALADFHSVFGLPDQGVRAVCTTRQAGSSQGVYQGLNLATHVGDDSEVVMRNRERLTHQFDLPGDPLWLNQVHGAQILEVDQTPL
;
A
#
# COMPACT_ATOMS: atom_id res chain seq x y z
N MET A 1 13.79 -10.36 -5.97
CA MET A 1 13.05 -11.37 -5.19
C MET A 1 11.72 -10.77 -4.81
N ILE A 2 10.65 -11.34 -5.35
CA ILE A 2 9.25 -10.91 -5.20
C ILE A 2 8.81 -11.17 -3.76
N ASN A 3 8.15 -10.21 -3.09
CA ASN A 3 7.36 -10.44 -1.87
C ASN A 3 6.40 -9.26 -1.60
N ALA A 4 5.39 -9.13 -2.45
CA ALA A 4 4.04 -8.86 -1.95
C ALA A 4 3.25 -10.15 -2.17
N LEU A 5 3.00 -10.84 -1.05
CA LEU A 5 2.02 -11.92 -0.97
C LEU A 5 0.64 -11.23 -1.10
N ALA A 6 -0.29 -11.61 -1.95
CA ALA A 6 -0.38 -12.74 -2.84
C ALA A 6 -1.16 -12.25 -4.06
N ASP A 7 -0.98 -12.90 -5.20
CA ASP A 7 -2.13 -13.02 -6.07
C ASP A 7 -3.19 -13.80 -5.30
N PHE A 8 -4.16 -13.10 -4.70
CA PHE A 8 -5.20 -13.69 -3.87
C PHE A 8 -6.06 -14.68 -4.69
N HIS A 9 -6.09 -14.57 -6.03
CA HIS A 9 -6.68 -15.60 -6.89
C HIS A 9 -5.94 -16.93 -6.72
N SER A 10 -4.61 -16.91 -6.82
CA SER A 10 -3.78 -18.11 -6.66
C SER A 10 -3.85 -18.70 -5.24
N VAL A 11 -3.92 -17.86 -4.21
CA VAL A 11 -3.90 -18.33 -2.81
C VAL A 11 -5.24 -18.84 -2.32
N PHE A 12 -6.35 -18.22 -2.76
CA PHE A 12 -7.70 -18.57 -2.30
C PHE A 12 -8.53 -19.31 -3.36
N GLY A 13 -7.97 -19.58 -4.54
CA GLY A 13 -8.68 -20.23 -5.64
C GLY A 13 -9.84 -19.39 -6.19
N LEU A 14 -9.73 -18.06 -6.11
CA LEU A 14 -10.80 -17.16 -6.53
C LEU A 14 -10.76 -16.95 -8.05
N PRO A 15 -11.91 -16.92 -8.74
CA PRO A 15 -11.95 -16.58 -10.15
C PRO A 15 -11.39 -15.18 -10.38
N ASP A 16 -10.64 -15.00 -11.47
CA ASP A 16 -10.20 -13.68 -11.92
C ASP A 16 -11.41 -12.92 -12.47
N GLN A 17 -11.88 -11.95 -11.69
CA GLN A 17 -12.99 -11.06 -12.02
C GLN A 17 -12.51 -9.61 -12.17
N GLY A 18 -11.21 -9.40 -12.43
CA GLY A 18 -10.63 -8.05 -12.55
C GLY A 18 -10.39 -7.35 -11.19
N VAL A 19 -10.37 -8.09 -10.09
CA VAL A 19 -10.10 -7.56 -8.74
C VAL A 19 -8.67 -7.90 -8.35
N ARG A 20 -7.86 -6.89 -8.01
CA ARG A 20 -6.50 -7.12 -7.49
C ARG A 20 -6.42 -6.69 -6.03
N ALA A 21 -5.85 -7.54 -5.18
CA ALA A 21 -5.59 -7.25 -3.78
C ALA A 21 -4.11 -7.50 -3.47
N VAL A 22 -3.49 -6.66 -2.64
CA VAL A 22 -2.07 -6.77 -2.29
C VAL A 22 -1.86 -6.47 -0.81
N CYS A 23 -0.90 -7.14 -0.19
CA CYS A 23 -0.40 -6.79 1.13
C CYS A 23 1.11 -6.57 1.05
N THR A 24 1.56 -5.39 1.45
CA THR A 24 2.98 -5.06 1.42
C THR A 24 3.72 -5.76 2.54
N THR A 25 5.02 -6.00 2.32
CA THR A 25 5.96 -6.32 3.40
C THR A 25 6.83 -5.10 3.68
N ARG A 26 7.63 -5.14 4.74
CA ARG A 26 8.61 -4.08 5.01
C ARG A 26 9.74 -4.00 3.99
N GLN A 27 9.88 -4.94 3.06
CA GLN A 27 11.04 -5.00 2.15
C GLN A 27 10.92 -3.97 1.00
N ALA A 28 12.05 -3.71 0.33
CA ALA A 28 12.11 -2.93 -0.92
C ALA A 28 11.78 -1.42 -0.82
N GLY A 29 11.80 -0.82 0.37
CA GLY A 29 11.75 0.63 0.54
C GLY A 29 13.07 1.26 0.99
N SER A 30 13.04 2.58 1.17
CA SER A 30 14.24 3.42 1.36
C SER A 30 14.43 3.93 2.79
N SER A 31 13.44 3.73 3.67
CA SER A 31 13.51 4.13 5.08
C SER A 31 14.63 3.39 5.80
N GLN A 32 15.11 3.98 6.89
CA GLN A 32 16.27 3.51 7.67
C GLN A 32 15.92 3.31 9.15
N GLY A 33 16.84 2.71 9.90
CA GLY A 33 16.70 2.54 11.35
C GLY A 33 15.46 1.72 11.72
N VAL A 34 14.67 2.21 12.67
CA VAL A 34 13.45 1.52 13.14
C VAL A 34 12.39 1.37 12.03
N TYR A 35 12.42 2.25 11.02
CA TYR A 35 11.53 2.24 9.87
C TYR A 35 12.10 1.49 8.67
N GLN A 36 13.26 0.83 8.82
CA GLN A 36 14.03 0.27 7.71
C GLN A 36 13.15 -0.47 6.69
N GLY A 37 13.20 -0.01 5.44
CA GLY A 37 12.48 -0.57 4.30
C GLY A 37 11.29 0.28 3.83
N LEU A 38 10.16 -0.37 3.52
CA LEU A 38 8.98 0.23 2.89
C LEU A 38 7.98 0.76 3.92
N ASN A 39 8.39 1.80 4.65
CA ASN A 39 7.45 2.53 5.51
C ASN A 39 6.57 3.45 4.66
N LEU A 40 5.24 3.32 4.82
CA LEU A 40 4.22 4.09 4.10
C LEU A 40 3.49 5.09 5.02
N ALA A 41 3.81 5.09 6.32
CA ALA A 41 3.15 5.90 7.33
C ALA A 41 3.79 7.29 7.44
N THR A 42 2.97 8.34 7.29
CA THR A 42 3.40 9.75 7.32
C THR A 42 3.40 10.37 8.72
N HIS A 43 2.96 9.63 9.74
CA HIS A 43 2.67 10.18 11.08
C HIS A 43 3.42 9.46 12.21
N VAL A 44 4.45 8.66 11.88
CA VAL A 44 5.22 7.88 12.86
C VAL A 44 6.57 8.52 13.20
N GLY A 45 6.96 9.60 12.54
CA GLY A 45 8.23 10.29 12.76
C GLY A 45 9.40 9.78 11.88
N ASP A 46 9.09 9.11 10.78
CA ASP A 46 10.07 8.85 9.71
C ASP A 46 10.26 10.10 8.84
N ASP A 47 11.30 10.10 8.02
CA ASP A 47 11.55 11.17 7.06
C ASP A 47 10.43 11.23 6.01
N SER A 48 9.78 12.39 5.88
CA SER A 48 8.62 12.54 5.01
C SER A 48 8.95 12.36 3.53
N GLU A 49 10.13 12.79 3.07
CA GLU A 49 10.54 12.61 1.67
C GLU A 49 10.77 11.13 1.36
N VAL A 50 11.34 10.41 2.33
CA VAL A 50 11.57 8.97 2.19
C VAL A 50 10.25 8.19 2.18
N VAL A 51 9.30 8.54 3.04
CA VAL A 51 7.95 7.93 3.04
C VAL A 51 7.22 8.21 1.74
N MET A 52 7.30 9.43 1.20
CA MET A 52 6.68 9.75 -0.09
C MET A 52 7.28 8.93 -1.24
N ARG A 53 8.61 8.77 -1.27
CA ARG A 53 9.28 7.90 -2.25
C ARG A 53 8.86 6.43 -2.11
N ASN A 54 8.60 5.94 -0.90
CA ASN A 54 8.07 4.59 -0.69
C ASN A 54 6.64 4.45 -1.22
N ARG A 55 5.80 5.50 -1.10
CA ARG A 55 4.44 5.52 -1.68
C ARG A 55 4.48 5.56 -3.21
N GLU A 56 5.35 6.36 -3.81
CA GLU A 56 5.55 6.34 -5.27
C GLU A 56 5.98 4.96 -5.76
N ARG A 57 6.91 4.31 -5.05
CA ARG A 57 7.33 2.93 -5.34
C ARG A 57 6.17 1.95 -5.29
N LEU A 58 5.27 2.07 -4.31
CA LEU A 58 4.07 1.24 -4.21
C LEU A 58 3.21 1.37 -5.47
N THR A 59 2.88 2.60 -5.88
CA THR A 59 2.07 2.89 -7.06
C THR A 59 2.69 2.29 -8.32
N HIS A 60 3.99 2.48 -8.53
CA HIS A 60 4.70 1.92 -9.68
C HIS A 60 4.84 0.39 -9.65
N GLN A 61 5.12 -0.19 -8.49
CA GLN A 61 5.37 -1.63 -8.37
C GLN A 61 4.11 -2.46 -8.66
N PHE A 62 2.93 -1.95 -8.32
CA PHE A 62 1.66 -2.66 -8.52
C PHE A 62 0.82 -2.14 -9.68
N ASP A 63 1.36 -1.20 -10.46
CA ASP A 63 0.66 -0.56 -11.58
C ASP A 63 -0.74 -0.09 -11.13
N LEU A 64 -0.75 0.68 -10.04
CA LEU A 64 -1.97 1.24 -9.49
C LEU A 64 -2.46 2.38 -10.40
N PRO A 65 -3.79 2.53 -10.58
CA PRO A 65 -4.34 3.59 -11.41
C PRO A 65 -4.08 5.00 -10.87
N GLY A 66 -3.69 5.11 -9.61
CA GLY A 66 -3.33 6.33 -8.90
C GLY A 66 -2.90 6.02 -7.48
N ASP A 67 -2.67 7.05 -6.69
CA ASP A 67 -2.34 6.86 -5.27
C ASP A 67 -3.51 6.23 -4.51
N PRO A 68 -3.24 5.33 -3.54
CA PRO A 68 -4.28 4.85 -2.64
C PRO A 68 -4.97 6.00 -1.90
N LEU A 69 -6.28 5.86 -1.66
CA LEU A 69 -7.04 6.77 -0.82
C LEU A 69 -6.72 6.52 0.66
N TRP A 70 -5.67 7.18 1.15
CA TRP A 70 -5.24 7.07 2.54
C TRP A 70 -6.24 7.72 3.49
N LEU A 71 -6.70 6.97 4.49
CA LEU A 71 -7.54 7.49 5.57
C LEU A 71 -6.69 7.89 6.78
N ASN A 72 -7.17 8.88 7.54
CA ASN A 72 -6.67 9.12 8.89
C ASN A 72 -7.34 8.11 9.85
N GLN A 73 -6.65 6.99 10.13
CA GLN A 73 -7.20 5.92 10.95
C GLN A 73 -7.23 6.30 12.44
N VAL A 74 -8.43 6.41 13.01
CA VAL A 74 -8.65 6.81 14.42
C VAL A 74 -9.03 5.65 15.34
N HIS A 75 -8.82 4.39 14.91
CA HIS A 75 -9.26 3.18 15.62
C HIS A 75 -10.78 3.13 15.90
N GLY A 76 -11.58 3.77 15.05
CA GLY A 76 -13.05 3.72 15.07
C GLY A 76 -13.61 2.66 14.11
N ALA A 77 -14.94 2.66 13.95
CA ALA A 77 -15.67 1.75 13.07
C ALA A 77 -16.42 2.49 11.93
N GLN A 78 -16.09 3.76 11.68
CA GLN A 78 -16.70 4.53 10.61
C GLN A 78 -16.23 4.02 9.24
N ILE A 79 -17.16 3.88 8.31
CA ILE A 79 -16.92 3.50 6.92
C ILE A 79 -17.09 4.75 6.05
N LEU A 80 -16.17 4.95 5.11
CA LEU A 80 -16.29 5.94 4.05
C LEU A 80 -16.56 5.20 2.73
N GLU A 81 -17.69 5.51 2.11
CA GLU A 81 -18.03 4.99 0.78
C GLU A 81 -17.32 5.83 -0.29
N VAL A 82 -16.80 5.16 -1.32
CA VAL A 82 -16.06 5.79 -2.42
C VAL A 82 -16.72 5.34 -3.73
N ASP A 83 -17.48 6.25 -4.33
CA ASP A 83 -18.26 5.94 -5.53
C ASP A 83 -17.42 6.06 -6.82
N GLN A 84 -16.31 6.80 -6.76
CA GLN A 84 -15.35 6.97 -7.86
C GLN A 84 -13.93 7.17 -7.32
N THR A 85 -12.94 6.56 -7.98
CA THR A 85 -11.53 6.87 -7.72
C THR A 85 -11.23 8.25 -8.33
N PRO A 86 -10.67 9.22 -7.59
CA PRO A 86 -10.19 10.45 -8.18
C PRO A 86 -9.14 10.12 -9.25
N LEU A 87 -9.28 10.72 -10.44
CA LEU A 87 -8.29 10.67 -11.52
C LEU A 87 -6.96 11.30 -11.10
#